data_AF-A0A2N0PJW9-F1
#
_entry.id   AF-A0A2N0PJW9-F1
#
_cell.length_a   1.000
_cell.length_b   1.000
_cell.length_c   1.000
_cell.angle_alpha   90.00
_cell.angle_beta   90.00
_cell.angle_gamma   90.00
#
_symmetry.space_group_name_H-M   'P 1'
#
loop_
_entity.id
_entity.type
_entity.pdbx_description
1 polymer ?
#
loop_
_entity_poly.entity_id
_entity_poly.type
_entity_poly.pdbx_seq_one_letter_code
_entity_poly.pdbx_strand_id
1 'polypeptide(L)'
;MNEFLSEEIPFNDIPHDHILAVKICKGLRPKISEDIPKFLVDLIMKCWDAKAENRPTAKELYQILKKWDKEDEKFNSEIRSQMRECYTKIREKSLKNSSNENKSESIKTHPQAIYTSRLLNFKNLPEPVNSLDLSSFQVNSDDVSSVSENLISECFDVQFSESDLNEINQEEDNLNDES
;
A
#
# COMPACT_ATOMS: atom_id res chain seq x y z
N MET A 1 3.93 2.33 1.31
CA MET A 1 3.59 3.61 0.65
C MET A 1 2.45 4.31 1.38
N ASN A 2 1.23 3.76 1.44
CA ASN A 2 0.11 4.43 2.12
C ASN A 2 0.41 4.81 3.58
N GLU A 3 0.86 3.85 4.41
CA GLU A 3 1.21 4.09 5.82
C GLU A 3 2.21 5.24 6.01
N PHE A 4 3.23 5.32 5.16
CA PHE A 4 4.21 6.40 5.21
C PHE A 4 3.60 7.76 4.86
N LEU A 5 2.64 7.80 3.93
CA LEU A 5 2.00 9.03 3.48
C LEU A 5 0.89 9.50 4.42
N SER A 6 0.20 8.58 5.10
CA SER A 6 -0.87 8.88 6.04
C SER A 6 -0.36 9.05 7.48
N GLU A 7 0.82 8.53 7.81
CA GLU A 7 1.30 8.34 9.18
C GLU A 7 0.32 7.51 10.04
N GLU A 8 -0.52 6.71 9.39
CA GLU A 8 -1.52 5.86 10.01
C GLU A 8 -1.21 4.39 9.75
N ILE A 9 -1.12 3.61 10.84
CA ILE A 9 -0.93 2.18 10.77
C ILE A 9 -2.21 1.52 10.19
N PRO A 10 -2.10 0.70 9.11
CA PRO A 10 -3.26 0.06 8.49
C PRO A 10 -4.03 -0.84 9.45
N PHE A 11 -5.35 -0.62 9.57
CA PHE A 11 -6.26 -1.44 10.39
C PHE A 11 -5.90 -1.48 11.89
N ASN A 12 -5.36 -0.38 12.43
CA ASN A 12 -4.93 -0.27 13.82
C ASN A 12 -6.02 -0.43 14.88
N ASP A 13 -7.28 -0.21 14.52
CA ASP A 13 -8.42 -0.14 15.40
C ASP A 13 -9.23 -1.46 15.46
N ILE A 14 -8.84 -2.48 14.70
CA ILE A 14 -9.57 -3.75 14.57
C ILE A 14 -8.71 -4.99 14.82
N PRO A 15 -9.31 -6.13 15.21
CA PRO A 15 -8.59 -7.41 15.30
C PRO A 15 -8.01 -7.85 13.94
N HIS A 16 -6.81 -8.44 13.96
CA HIS A 16 -6.23 -9.06 12.77
C HIS A 16 -6.65 -10.54 12.69
N ASP A 17 -7.93 -10.80 12.42
CA ASP A 17 -8.52 -12.15 12.42
C ASP A 17 -9.01 -12.58 11.03
N HIS A 18 -9.71 -13.73 10.98
CA HIS A 18 -10.30 -14.25 9.75
C HIS A 18 -11.34 -13.29 9.16
N ILE A 19 -12.08 -12.57 10.00
CA ILE A 19 -13.10 -11.60 9.56
C ILE A 19 -12.43 -10.46 8.80
N LEU A 20 -11.32 -9.92 9.33
CA LEU A 20 -10.55 -8.90 8.60
C LEU A 20 -10.01 -9.45 7.27
N ALA A 21 -9.46 -10.67 7.26
CA ALA A 21 -8.99 -11.30 6.02
C ALA A 21 -10.10 -11.41 4.96
N VAL A 22 -11.30 -11.85 5.35
CA VAL A 22 -12.48 -11.90 4.47
C VAL A 22 -12.87 -10.51 3.96
N LYS A 23 -12.86 -9.48 4.83
CA LYS A 23 -13.13 -8.09 4.41
C LYS A 23 -12.12 -7.58 3.39
N ILE A 24 -10.83 -7.88 3.58
CA ILE A 24 -9.76 -7.50 2.63
C ILE A 24 -9.96 -8.20 1.28
N CYS A 25 -10.26 -9.50 1.27
CA CYS A 25 -10.63 -10.20 0.03
C CYS A 25 -11.85 -9.56 -0.64
N LYS A 26 -12.85 -9.13 0.14
CA LYS A 26 -14.02 -8.42 -0.38
C LYS A 26 -13.76 -6.97 -0.80
N GLY A 27 -12.52 -6.51 -0.80
CA GLY A 27 -12.14 -5.19 -1.31
C GLY A 27 -11.90 -4.11 -0.24
N LEU A 28 -11.97 -4.45 1.05
CA LEU A 28 -11.55 -3.51 2.10
C LEU A 28 -10.08 -3.16 1.91
N ARG A 29 -9.76 -1.86 1.91
CA ARG A 29 -8.41 -1.32 1.85
C ARG A 29 -8.22 -0.25 2.93
N PRO A 30 -6.97 0.01 3.36
CA PRO A 30 -6.69 1.14 4.24
C PRO A 30 -7.15 2.45 3.61
N LYS A 31 -7.56 3.40 4.45
CA LYS A 31 -7.94 4.73 4.00
C LYS A 31 -6.74 5.44 3.37
N ILE A 32 -6.96 6.08 2.24
CA ILE A 32 -6.00 7.00 1.61
C ILE A 32 -6.48 8.41 1.93
N SER A 33 -5.61 9.25 2.48
CA SER A 33 -5.95 10.65 2.76
C SER A 33 -6.21 11.42 1.47
N GLU A 34 -7.21 12.29 1.49
CA GLU A 34 -7.53 13.21 0.37
C GLU A 34 -6.39 14.21 0.10
N ASP A 35 -5.48 14.37 1.06
CA ASP A 35 -4.30 15.22 0.92
C ASP A 35 -3.19 14.59 0.06
N ILE A 36 -3.27 13.28 -0.21
CA ILE A 36 -2.28 12.56 -1.00
C ILE A 36 -2.48 12.89 -2.48
N PRO A 37 -1.42 13.29 -3.22
CA PRO A 37 -1.49 13.56 -4.65
C PRO A 37 -2.07 12.40 -5.45
N LYS A 38 -2.92 12.71 -6.42
CA LYS A 38 -3.62 11.69 -7.23
C LYS A 38 -2.67 10.68 -7.86
N PHE A 39 -1.50 11.11 -8.36
CA PHE A 39 -0.53 10.18 -8.95
C PHE A 39 0.00 9.12 -7.96
N LEU A 40 0.11 9.46 -6.66
CA LEU A 40 0.46 8.50 -5.60
C LEU A 40 -0.73 7.61 -5.26
N VAL A 41 -1.94 8.17 -5.21
CA VAL A 41 -3.17 7.39 -5.02
C VAL A 41 -3.30 6.33 -6.11
N ASP A 42 -3.14 6.72 -7.38
CA ASP A 42 -3.21 5.83 -8.53
C ASP A 42 -2.16 4.70 -8.42
N LEU A 43 -0.94 5.00 -7.98
CA LEU A 43 0.11 4.01 -7.76
C LEU A 43 -0.21 3.05 -6.61
N ILE A 44 -0.70 3.56 -5.47
CA ILE A 44 -1.13 2.75 -4.32
C ILE A 44 -2.25 1.80 -4.76
N MET A 45 -3.24 2.29 -5.49
CA MET A 45 -4.36 1.49 -5.98
C MET A 45 -3.88 0.40 -6.96
N LYS A 46 -2.93 0.72 -7.85
CA LYS A 46 -2.33 -0.28 -8.75
C LYS A 46 -1.59 -1.37 -7.98
N CYS A 47 -0.86 -1.03 -6.93
CA CYS A 47 -0.20 -2.01 -6.04
C CYS A 47 -1.19 -2.89 -5.26
N TRP A 48 -2.41 -2.41 -5.03
CA TRP A 48 -3.46 -3.10 -4.26
C TRP A 48 -4.47 -3.85 -5.11
N ASP A 49 -4.24 -3.94 -6.42
CA ASP A 49 -5.15 -4.62 -7.33
C ASP A 49 -5.35 -6.08 -6.89
N ALA A 50 -6.60 -6.53 -6.91
CA ALA A 50 -6.97 -7.88 -6.51
C ALA A 50 -6.30 -8.93 -7.38
N LYS A 51 -6.10 -8.64 -8.67
CA LYS A 51 -5.39 -9.48 -9.62
C LYS A 51 -3.90 -9.22 -9.53
N ALA A 52 -3.12 -10.27 -9.28
CA ALA A 52 -1.68 -10.15 -9.10
C ALA A 52 -0.98 -9.62 -10.36
N GLU A 53 -1.46 -10.03 -11.54
CA GLU A 53 -0.95 -9.64 -12.85
C GLU A 53 -1.12 -8.13 -13.16
N ASN A 54 -2.00 -7.42 -12.46
CA ASN A 54 -2.20 -5.99 -12.61
C ASN A 54 -1.25 -5.16 -11.73
N ARG A 55 -0.62 -5.78 -10.73
CA ARG A 55 0.27 -5.11 -9.79
C ARG A 55 1.61 -4.83 -10.48
N PRO A 56 2.23 -3.67 -10.23
CA PRO A 56 3.58 -3.44 -10.69
C PRO A 56 4.53 -4.41 -9.98
N THR A 57 5.51 -4.91 -10.73
CA THR A 57 6.67 -5.59 -10.16
C THR A 57 7.52 -4.60 -9.34
N ALA A 58 8.40 -5.13 -8.49
CA ALA A 58 9.34 -4.29 -7.75
C ALA A 58 10.24 -3.46 -8.69
N LYS A 59 10.66 -4.02 -9.83
CA LYS A 59 11.46 -3.34 -10.86
C LYS A 59 10.70 -2.16 -11.48
N GLU A 60 9.45 -2.38 -11.90
CA GLU A 60 8.60 -1.30 -12.44
C GLU A 60 8.34 -0.22 -11.39
N LEU A 61 8.07 -0.60 -10.14
CA LEU A 61 7.85 0.35 -9.05
C LEU A 61 9.09 1.22 -8.82
N TYR A 62 10.28 0.61 -8.79
CA TYR A 62 11.55 1.34 -8.68
C TYR A 62 11.75 2.32 -9.84
N GLN A 63 11.51 1.88 -11.09
CA GLN A 63 11.65 2.75 -12.27
C GLN A 63 10.67 3.94 -12.23
N ILE A 64 9.42 3.72 -11.80
CA ILE A 64 8.43 4.79 -11.62
C ILE A 64 8.93 5.81 -10.59
N LEU A 65 9.37 5.35 -9.42
CA LEU A 65 9.85 6.22 -8.35
C LEU A 65 11.15 6.95 -8.74
N LYS A 66 12.11 6.28 -9.37
CA LYS A 66 13.36 6.88 -9.88
C LYS A 66 13.07 7.95 -10.93
N LYS A 67 12.08 7.74 -11.79
CA LYS A 67 11.64 8.74 -12.77
C LYS A 67 11.04 9.98 -12.09
N TRP A 68 10.36 9.82 -10.95
CA TRP A 68 9.81 10.93 -10.17
C TRP A 68 10.87 11.71 -9.40
N ASP A 69 11.92 11.03 -8.95
CA ASP A 69 13.07 11.65 -8.28
C ASP A 69 13.98 12.42 -9.23
N LYS A 70 14.24 11.87 -10.43
CA LYS A 70 14.99 12.57 -11.47
C LYS A 70 14.15 13.76 -11.96
N GLU A 71 14.54 14.97 -11.58
CA GLU A 71 13.93 16.26 -11.96
C GLU A 71 14.06 16.59 -13.46
N ASP A 72 13.78 15.64 -14.34
CA ASP A 72 13.94 15.82 -15.77
C ASP A 72 12.95 16.88 -16.29
N GLU A 73 13.38 17.74 -17.23
CA GLU A 73 12.48 18.72 -17.87
C GLU A 73 11.34 18.01 -18.63
N LYS A 74 11.54 16.74 -18.99
CA LYS A 74 10.56 15.86 -19.64
C LYS A 74 9.61 15.15 -18.67
N PHE A 75 9.53 15.61 -17.43
CA PHE A 75 8.55 15.12 -16.48
C PHE A 75 7.13 15.48 -16.93
N ASN A 76 6.15 14.58 -16.72
CA ASN A 76 4.76 14.88 -17.03
C ASN A 76 4.34 16.14 -16.24
N SER A 77 3.96 17.21 -16.96
CA SER A 77 3.62 18.51 -16.37
C SER A 77 2.53 18.38 -15.29
N GLU A 78 1.65 17.40 -15.44
CA GLU A 78 0.59 17.08 -14.48
C GLU A 78 1.15 16.59 -13.13
N ILE A 79 2.08 15.62 -13.13
CA ILE A 79 2.65 15.08 -11.89
C ILE A 79 3.46 16.18 -11.18
N ARG A 80 4.22 16.99 -11.94
CA ARG A 80 4.97 18.14 -11.38
C ARG A 80 4.04 19.15 -10.71
N SER A 81 2.88 19.41 -11.33
CA SER A 81 1.86 20.31 -10.79
C SER A 81 1.30 19.79 -9.47
N GLN A 82 0.88 18.52 -9.44
CA GLN A 82 0.36 17.88 -8.22
C GLN A 82 1.40 17.85 -7.09
N MET A 83 2.66 17.56 -7.41
CA MET A 83 3.77 17.58 -6.44
C MET A 83 3.94 18.97 -5.82
N ARG A 84 3.96 20.03 -6.65
CA ARG A 84 4.10 21.42 -6.19
C ARG A 84 2.91 21.86 -5.33
N GLU A 85 1.70 21.50 -5.72
CA GLU A 85 0.49 21.80 -4.95
C GLU A 85 0.55 21.12 -3.57
N CYS A 86 0.95 19.85 -3.52
CA CYS A 86 1.12 19.10 -2.28
C CYS A 86 2.15 19.74 -1.35
N TYR A 87 3.35 20.07 -1.86
CA TYR A 87 4.38 20.77 -1.08
C TYR A 87 3.87 22.10 -0.50
N THR A 88 3.07 22.83 -1.27
CA THR A 88 2.48 24.10 -0.82
C THR A 88 1.49 23.88 0.32
N LYS A 89 0.57 22.91 0.18
CA LYS A 89 -0.41 22.54 1.23
C LYS A 89 0.28 22.10 2.52
N ILE A 90 1.32 21.27 2.43
CA ILE A 90 2.10 20.80 3.59
C ILE A 90 2.76 21.99 4.30
N ARG A 91 3.41 22.89 3.55
CA ARG A 91 4.04 24.09 4.10
C ARG A 91 3.03 25.00 4.81
N GLU A 92 1.86 25.21 4.22
CA GLU A 92 0.79 26.00 4.84
C GLU A 92 0.24 25.36 6.13
N LYS A 93 0.05 24.03 6.15
CA LYS A 93 -0.37 23.31 7.36
C LYS A 93 0.67 23.40 8.46
N SER A 94 1.94 23.24 8.13
CA SER A 94 3.06 23.37 9.10
C SER A 94 3.08 24.76 9.75
N LEU A 95 2.93 25.83 8.95
CA LEU A 95 2.87 27.21 9.46
C LEU A 95 1.68 27.44 10.41
N LYS A 96 0.54 26.81 10.16
CA LYS A 96 -0.67 26.91 11.02
C LYS A 96 -0.51 26.10 12.31
N ASN A 97 0.09 24.92 12.23
CA ASN A 97 0.21 23.98 13.35
C ASN A 97 1.30 24.36 14.35
N SER A 98 2.24 25.25 14.01
CA SER A 98 3.28 25.76 14.92
C SER A 98 2.73 26.49 16.17
N SER A 99 1.41 26.67 16.27
CA SER A 99 0.73 27.29 17.43
C SER A 99 0.11 26.29 18.41
N ASN A 100 0.08 24.99 18.12
CA ASN A 100 -0.43 23.96 19.03
C ASN A 100 0.68 22.99 19.42
N GLU A 101 0.93 22.87 20.74
CA GLU A 101 1.96 22.03 21.33
C GLU A 101 1.82 20.56 20.91
N ASN A 102 2.95 20.00 20.47
CA ASN A 102 3.12 18.61 20.05
C ASN A 102 2.79 17.65 21.20
N LYS A 103 1.56 17.12 21.20
CA LYS A 103 1.25 15.92 21.97
C LYS A 103 1.64 14.73 21.11
N SER A 104 2.76 14.09 21.44
CA SER A 104 3.06 12.76 20.91
C SER A 104 2.01 11.80 21.47
N GLU A 105 0.89 11.65 20.77
CA GLU A 105 -0.09 10.62 21.10
C GLU A 105 0.56 9.28 20.79
N SER A 106 0.75 8.46 21.81
CA SER A 106 1.19 7.08 21.60
C SER A 106 0.19 6.41 20.67
N ILE A 107 0.69 5.78 19.61
CA ILE A 107 -0.16 5.07 18.65
C ILE A 107 -0.91 3.98 19.42
N LYS A 108 -2.23 4.15 19.55
CA LYS A 108 -3.10 3.16 20.20
C LYS A 108 -3.52 2.14 19.15
N THR A 109 -3.17 0.89 19.38
CA THR A 109 -3.62 -0.23 18.55
C THR A 109 -4.62 -1.08 19.31
N HIS A 110 -5.50 -1.74 18.58
CA HIS A 110 -6.40 -2.74 19.12
C HIS A 110 -5.57 -3.89 19.75
N PRO A 111 -5.94 -4.42 20.93
CA PRO A 111 -5.15 -5.46 21.60
C PRO A 111 -4.94 -6.75 20.80
N GLN A 112 -5.78 -6.99 19.80
CA GLN A 112 -5.71 -8.14 18.88
C GLN A 112 -5.17 -7.76 17.48
N ALA A 113 -4.71 -6.52 17.29
CA ALA A 113 -3.97 -6.14 16.10
C ALA A 113 -2.51 -6.60 16.25
N ILE A 114 -2.04 -7.39 15.29
CA ILE A 114 -0.71 -8.00 15.31
C ILE A 114 0.07 -7.53 14.09
N TYR A 115 1.12 -6.74 14.33
CA TYR A 115 2.00 -6.17 13.31
C TYR A 115 3.35 -6.89 13.19
N THR A 116 3.58 -7.86 14.07
CA THR A 116 4.72 -8.78 13.97
C THR A 116 4.38 -9.94 13.06
N SER A 117 5.42 -10.53 12.45
CA SER A 117 5.26 -11.69 11.58
C SER A 117 4.62 -12.87 12.32
N ARG A 118 3.66 -13.54 11.68
CA ARG A 118 3.02 -14.76 12.14
C ARG A 118 2.40 -15.52 10.97
N LEU A 119 2.19 -16.82 11.15
CA LEU A 119 1.49 -17.64 10.17
C LEU A 119 0.00 -17.26 10.14
N LEU A 120 -0.52 -16.97 8.93
CA LEU A 120 -1.94 -16.81 8.68
C LEU A 120 -2.49 -18.09 8.04
N ASN A 121 -3.22 -18.89 8.81
CA ASN A 121 -3.83 -20.12 8.33
C ASN A 121 -5.35 -19.96 8.21
N PHE A 122 -5.77 -19.10 7.28
CA PHE A 122 -7.18 -18.86 6.98
C PHE A 122 -7.64 -19.76 5.84
N LYS A 123 -8.66 -20.59 6.10
CA LYS A 123 -9.28 -21.44 5.08
C LYS A 123 -10.49 -20.75 4.48
N ASN A 124 -10.84 -21.16 3.25
CA ASN A 124 -12.07 -20.76 2.56
C ASN A 124 -12.23 -19.23 2.43
N LEU A 125 -11.14 -18.51 2.17
CA LEU A 125 -11.21 -17.08 1.86
C LEU A 125 -11.90 -16.89 0.50
N PRO A 126 -12.76 -15.86 0.35
CA PRO A 126 -13.36 -15.57 -0.95
C PRO A 126 -12.30 -15.05 -1.93
N GLU A 127 -12.60 -15.14 -3.22
CA GLU A 127 -11.76 -14.53 -4.24
C GLU A 127 -11.60 -13.02 -4.00
N PRO A 128 -10.37 -12.49 -4.10
CA PRO A 128 -10.13 -11.09 -3.89
C PRO A 128 -10.79 -10.26 -5.00
N VAL A 129 -11.46 -9.18 -4.62
CA VAL A 129 -12.03 -8.19 -5.54
C VAL A 129 -11.46 -6.80 -5.27
N ASN A 130 -11.42 -5.97 -6.30
CA ASN A 130 -11.08 -4.56 -6.14
C ASN A 130 -12.19 -3.86 -5.36
N SER A 131 -11.83 -2.84 -4.59
CA SER A 131 -12.79 -2.02 -3.85
C SER A 131 -13.80 -1.43 -4.84
N LEU A 132 -15.05 -1.91 -4.79
CA LEU A 132 -16.19 -1.25 -5.39
C LEU A 132 -16.76 -0.31 -4.32
N ASP A 133 -17.17 0.87 -4.75
CA ASP A 133 -17.60 2.01 -3.94
C ASP A 133 -18.30 1.61 -2.61
N LEU A 134 -17.85 2.25 -1.52
CA LEU A 134 -17.80 1.79 -0.12
C LEU A 134 -19.17 1.62 0.59
N SER A 135 -20.27 1.44 -0.14
CA SER A 135 -21.64 1.58 0.39
C SER A 135 -22.35 0.27 0.79
N SER A 136 -21.79 -0.92 0.54
CA SER A 136 -22.58 -2.18 0.63
C SER A 136 -22.13 -3.25 1.64
N PHE A 137 -21.12 -3.00 2.48
CA PHE A 137 -20.65 -4.06 3.40
C PHE A 137 -21.46 -4.15 4.70
N GLN A 138 -22.60 -4.85 4.64
CA GLN A 138 -23.15 -5.57 5.80
C GLN A 138 -22.75 -7.05 5.66
N VAL A 139 -21.90 -7.52 6.56
CA VAL A 139 -21.56 -8.94 6.66
C VAL A 139 -22.15 -9.43 7.98
N ASN A 140 -23.20 -10.25 7.90
CA ASN A 140 -23.77 -10.91 9.08
C ASN A 140 -22.78 -11.96 9.57
N SER A 141 -22.57 -12.00 10.88
CA SER A 141 -21.52 -12.76 11.56
C SER A 141 -21.74 -14.29 11.57
N ASP A 142 -22.84 -14.79 11.02
CA ASP A 142 -23.35 -16.13 11.33
C ASP A 142 -22.99 -17.21 10.29
N ASP A 143 -22.26 -16.88 9.22
CA ASP A 143 -21.98 -17.81 8.13
C ASP A 143 -20.49 -18.18 8.07
N VAL A 144 -20.02 -18.93 9.07
CA VAL A 144 -18.74 -19.64 9.00
C VAL A 144 -18.96 -21.11 9.34
N SER A 145 -19.17 -21.93 8.31
CA SER A 145 -19.24 -23.39 8.43
C SER A 145 -17.86 -23.98 8.75
N SER A 146 -17.80 -24.75 9.84
CA SER A 146 -16.62 -25.49 10.26
C SER A 146 -16.28 -26.60 9.25
N VAL A 147 -15.13 -26.52 8.58
CA VAL A 147 -14.64 -27.63 7.77
C VAL A 147 -13.17 -27.94 8.08
N SER A 148 -12.90 -29.24 8.18
CA SER A 148 -11.78 -29.93 8.82
C SER A 148 -10.40 -29.70 8.20
N GLU A 149 -9.38 -30.11 8.95
CA GLU A 149 -7.96 -30.12 8.63
C GLU A 149 -7.62 -31.04 7.47
N ASN A 150 -7.02 -30.46 6.43
CA ASN A 150 -5.78 -30.86 5.78
C ASN A 150 -5.83 -30.38 4.34
N LEU A 151 -4.90 -29.50 3.96
CA LEU A 151 -4.25 -29.43 2.65
C LEU A 151 -3.19 -28.32 2.74
N ILE A 152 -1.98 -28.65 2.30
CA ILE A 152 -0.79 -27.80 2.34
C ILE A 152 -1.03 -26.63 1.38
N SER A 153 -1.00 -25.40 1.90
CA SER A 153 -1.03 -24.18 1.09
C SER A 153 0.39 -23.91 0.60
N GLU A 154 0.59 -23.92 -0.71
CA GLU A 154 1.80 -23.36 -1.31
C GLU A 154 1.82 -21.86 -1.05
N CYS A 155 2.78 -21.41 -0.27
CA CYS A 155 3.07 -20.01 -0.09
C CYS A 155 3.70 -19.52 -1.41
N PHE A 156 3.21 -18.42 -1.98
CA PHE A 156 3.94 -17.71 -3.04
C PHE A 156 5.15 -17.05 -2.38
N ASP A 157 6.23 -17.80 -2.23
CA ASP A 157 7.53 -17.25 -1.93
C ASP A 157 7.94 -16.40 -3.14
N VAL A 158 7.96 -15.07 -2.97
CA VAL A 158 8.63 -14.18 -3.91
C VAL A 158 10.12 -14.47 -3.79
N GLN A 159 10.61 -15.42 -4.58
CA GLN A 159 12.04 -15.63 -4.77
C GLN A 159 12.56 -14.47 -5.63
N PHE A 160 13.19 -13.48 -5.02
CA PHE A 160 14.06 -12.58 -5.75
C PHE A 160 15.23 -13.43 -6.28
N SER A 161 15.34 -13.54 -7.61
CA SER A 161 16.48 -14.20 -8.21
C SER A 161 17.68 -13.24 -8.21
N GLU A 162 18.88 -13.77 -8.07
CA GLU A 162 20.13 -12.97 -8.11
C GLU A 162 20.28 -12.25 -9.46
N SER A 163 19.65 -12.76 -10.52
CA SER A 163 19.49 -12.10 -11.82
C SER A 163 18.69 -10.80 -11.78
N ASP A 164 17.64 -10.71 -10.95
CA ASP A 164 16.81 -9.50 -10.82
C ASP A 164 17.59 -8.34 -10.18
N LEU A 165 18.55 -8.65 -9.30
CA LEU A 165 19.42 -7.66 -8.65
C LEU A 165 20.55 -7.19 -9.58
N ASN A 166 21.08 -8.09 -10.43
CA ASN A 166 22.17 -7.78 -11.35
C ASN A 166 21.73 -6.93 -12.54
N GLU A 167 20.48 -7.09 -13.02
CA GLU A 167 19.92 -6.23 -14.07
C GLU A 167 19.73 -4.77 -13.60
N ILE A 168 19.36 -4.57 -12.33
CA ILE A 168 19.21 -3.21 -11.75
C ILE A 168 20.56 -2.47 -11.78
N ASN A 169 21.65 -3.15 -11.48
CA ASN A 169 23.00 -2.55 -11.49
C ASN A 169 23.49 -2.23 -12.90
N GLN A 170 23.17 -3.07 -13.90
CA GLN A 170 23.60 -2.85 -15.28
C GLN A 170 22.90 -1.67 -15.97
N GLU A 171 21.67 -1.32 -15.55
CA GLU A 171 20.97 -0.10 -16.04
C GLU A 171 21.52 1.19 -15.39
N GLU A 172 22.21 1.11 -14.24
CA GLU A 172 22.91 2.27 -13.65
C GLU A 172 24.19 2.60 -14.40
N ASP A 173 24.91 1.59 -14.90
CA ASP A 173 26.17 1.79 -15.64
C ASP A 173 25.93 2.28 -17.08
N ASN A 174 24.87 1.84 -17.75
CA ASN A 174 24.60 2.20 -19.15
C ASN A 174 24.00 3.61 -19.36
N LEU A 175 23.61 4.32 -18.29
CA LEU A 175 23.10 5.70 -18.37
C LEU A 175 24.15 6.75 -17.97
N ASN A 176 25.33 6.33 -17.53
CA ASN A 176 26.42 7.22 -17.16
C ASN A 176 27.43 7.46 -18.30
N ASP A 177 27.26 6.81 -19.46
CA ASP A 177 28.21 6.87 -20.59
C ASP A 177 27.68 7.67 -21.82
N GLU A 178 26.52 8.32 -21.73
CA GLU A 178 26.06 9.30 -22.74
C GLU A 178 25.90 10.70 -22.14
N SER A 179 27.02 11.31 -21.75
CA SER A 179 27.15 12.77 -21.53
C SER A 179 28.49 13.29 -22.01
#